data_AF-D5DFD7-F1
#
_entry.id   AF-D5DFD7-F1
#
_cell.length_a   1.000
_cell.length_b   1.000
_cell.length_c   1.000
_cell.angle_alpha   90.00
_cell.angle_beta   90.00
_cell.angle_gamma   90.00
#
_symmetry.space_group_name_H-M   'P 1'
#
loop_
_entity.id
_entity.type
_entity.pdbx_description
1 polymer ?
#
loop_
_entity_poly.entity_id
_entity_poly.type
_entity_poly.pdbx_seq_one_letter_code
_entity_poly.pdbx_strand_id
1 'polypeptide(L)'
;MNVYQDELKQYAKLVMPEHLEKMKKMYSPDAHKQPLGLKKEKIEHIENVIMNSYLEHHPVTLHVYEAGHIQRYERVTIDKVSLQSNTLMVTGPCYTYSIRADAVIEADVWKDESYSS
;
A
#
# COMPACT_ATOMS: atom_id res chain seq x y z
N MET A 1 22.71 13.21 -4.03
CA MET A 1 21.38 12.68 -4.39
C MET A 1 20.61 12.43 -3.11
N ASN A 2 19.69 13.33 -2.73
CA ASN A 2 18.87 13.19 -1.52
C ASN A 2 17.43 13.74 -1.67
N VAL A 3 17.09 14.26 -2.86
CA VAL A 3 15.84 14.98 -3.13
C VAL A 3 14.63 14.05 -2.93
N TYR A 4 14.68 12.84 -3.48
CA TYR A 4 13.63 11.82 -3.35
C TYR A 4 13.43 11.24 -1.95
N GLN A 5 14.43 11.34 -1.07
CA GLN A 5 14.29 10.91 0.32
C GLN A 5 13.62 11.99 1.16
N ASP A 6 13.87 13.26 0.84
CA ASP A 6 13.19 14.41 1.42
C ASP A 6 11.75 14.54 0.94
N GLU A 7 11.47 14.37 -0.36
CA GLU A 7 10.11 14.43 -0.91
C GLU A 7 9.19 13.37 -0.29
N LEU A 8 9.68 12.16 -0.07
CA LEU A 8 8.91 11.09 0.56
C LEU A 8 8.83 11.22 2.07
N LYS A 9 9.84 11.81 2.73
CA LYS A 9 9.70 12.24 4.13
C LYS A 9 8.67 13.35 4.25
N GLN A 10 8.58 14.25 3.28
CA GLN A 10 7.56 15.29 3.23
C GLN A 10 6.18 14.71 2.89
N TYR A 11 6.08 13.78 1.94
CA TYR A 11 4.85 13.05 1.63
C TYR A 11 4.36 12.25 2.83
N ALA A 12 5.24 11.49 3.50
CA ALA A 12 4.91 10.84 4.75
C ALA A 12 4.51 11.87 5.81
N LYS A 13 5.24 12.98 5.98
CA LYS A 13 4.84 14.04 6.92
C LYS A 13 3.50 14.72 6.58
N LEU A 14 3.05 14.71 5.33
CA LEU A 14 1.78 15.29 4.89
C LEU A 14 0.62 14.30 5.04
N VAL A 15 0.80 13.06 4.59
CA VAL A 15 -0.24 12.03 4.60
C VAL A 15 -0.37 11.40 5.99
N MET A 16 0.73 11.23 6.73
CA MET A 16 0.71 10.53 8.00
C MET A 16 -0.08 11.25 9.10
N PRO A 17 -0.08 12.58 9.27
CA PRO A 17 -0.91 13.23 10.28
C PRO A 17 -2.41 13.02 10.03
N GLU A 18 -2.87 13.24 8.79
CA GLU A 18 -4.28 13.01 8.43
C GLU A 18 -4.65 11.53 8.53
N HIS A 19 -3.77 10.63 8.06
CA HIS A 19 -3.97 9.19 8.18
C HIS A 19 -3.94 8.73 9.64
N LEU A 20 -3.07 9.31 10.49
CA LEU A 20 -3.01 9.03 11.93
C LEU A 20 -4.26 9.55 12.65
N GLU A 21 -4.78 10.72 12.28
CA GLU A 21 -6.05 11.23 12.81
C GLU A 21 -7.24 10.37 12.36
N LYS A 22 -7.27 9.92 11.09
CA LYS A 22 -8.25 8.94 10.61
C LYS A 22 -8.16 7.63 11.38
N MET A 23 -6.96 7.09 11.58
CA MET A 23 -6.71 5.89 12.39
C MET A 23 -7.21 6.07 13.81
N LYS A 24 -6.87 7.19 14.48
CA LYS A 24 -7.38 7.52 15.82
C LYS A 24 -8.90 7.52 15.85
N LYS A 25 -9.57 8.12 14.86
CA LYS A 25 -11.04 8.12 14.75
C LYS A 25 -11.61 6.71 14.56
N MET A 26 -10.95 5.86 13.76
CA MET A 26 -11.39 4.47 13.52
C MET A 26 -11.22 3.57 14.76
N TYR A 27 -10.18 3.79 15.56
CA TYR A 27 -9.92 3.02 16.79
C TYR A 27 -10.50 3.67 18.05
N SER A 28 -11.23 4.78 17.92
CA SER A 28 -11.97 5.39 19.05
C SER A 28 -13.02 4.41 19.59
N PRO A 29 -13.23 4.35 20.91
CA PRO A 29 -14.19 3.44 21.54
C PRO A 29 -15.64 3.63 21.06
N ASP A 30 -16.00 4.82 20.57
CA ASP A 30 -17.31 5.09 19.95
C ASP A 30 -17.47 4.51 18.52
N ALA A 31 -16.37 4.16 17.85
CA ALA A 31 -16.36 3.67 16.46
C ALA A 31 -16.61 2.15 16.34
N HIS A 32 -16.79 1.44 17.46
CA HIS A 32 -17.00 -0.02 17.54
C HIS A 32 -18.28 -0.55 16.86
N LYS A 33 -18.97 0.27 16.05
CA LYS A 33 -20.20 -0.10 15.34
C LYS A 33 -20.06 -0.20 13.83
N GLN A 34 -18.95 0.22 13.22
CA GLN A 34 -18.74 0.08 11.78
C GLN A 34 -17.73 -1.03 11.48
N PRO A 35 -18.02 -1.93 10.52
CA PRO A 35 -17.03 -2.89 10.05
C PRO A 35 -15.85 -2.13 9.46
N LEU A 36 -14.65 -2.37 9.99
CA LEU A 36 -13.40 -1.76 9.54
C LEU A 36 -12.93 -2.29 8.16
N GLY A 37 -13.69 -3.19 7.53
CA GLY A 37 -13.33 -3.77 6.25
C GLY A 37 -13.64 -2.84 5.07
N LEU A 38 -12.67 -2.71 4.17
CA LEU A 38 -12.86 -2.07 2.88
C LEU A 38 -14.01 -2.71 2.09
N LYS A 39 -14.67 -1.92 1.23
CA LYS A 39 -15.58 -2.48 0.22
C LYS A 39 -14.82 -3.43 -0.70
N LYS A 40 -15.47 -4.55 -1.05
CA LYS A 40 -14.92 -5.60 -1.94
C LYS A 40 -14.32 -5.04 -3.23
N GLU A 41 -14.97 -4.06 -3.85
CA GLU A 41 -14.52 -3.40 -5.09
C GLU A 41 -13.12 -2.75 -4.95
N LYS A 42 -12.82 -2.17 -3.78
CA LYS A 42 -11.50 -1.56 -3.55
C LYS A 42 -10.42 -2.62 -3.26
N ILE A 43 -10.78 -3.75 -2.65
CA ILE A 43 -9.86 -4.89 -2.49
C ILE A 43 -9.53 -5.49 -3.86
N GLU A 44 -10.55 -5.72 -4.69
CA GLU A 44 -10.39 -6.19 -6.06
C GLU A 44 -9.51 -5.23 -6.88
N HIS A 45 -9.59 -3.92 -6.60
CA HIS A 45 -8.68 -2.96 -7.23
C HIS A 45 -7.21 -3.17 -6.85
N ILE A 46 -6.91 -3.38 -5.57
CA ILE A 46 -5.54 -3.70 -5.10
C ILE A 46 -5.03 -4.96 -5.79
N GLU A 47 -5.86 -6.01 -5.80
CA GLU A 47 -5.53 -7.29 -6.44
C GLU A 47 -5.25 -7.10 -7.93
N ASN A 48 -6.09 -6.35 -8.65
CA ASN A 48 -5.91 -6.08 -10.07
C ASN A 48 -4.60 -5.34 -10.37
N VAL A 49 -4.24 -4.31 -9.59
CA VAL A 49 -2.97 -3.60 -9.78
C VAL A 49 -1.78 -4.56 -9.64
N ILE A 50 -1.77 -5.38 -8.59
CA ILE A 50 -0.70 -6.34 -8.31
C ILE A 50 -0.63 -7.41 -9.40
N MET A 51 -1.78 -7.97 -9.79
CA MET A 51 -1.85 -9.02 -10.80
C MET A 51 -1.44 -8.51 -12.18
N ASN A 52 -1.83 -7.30 -12.56
CA ASN A 52 -1.40 -6.69 -13.83
C ASN A 52 0.12 -6.49 -13.85
N SER A 53 0.70 -5.91 -12.79
CA SER A 53 2.15 -5.74 -12.69
C SER A 53 2.91 -7.08 -12.74
N TYR A 54 2.37 -8.13 -12.13
CA TYR A 54 2.91 -9.49 -12.21
C TYR A 54 2.86 -10.04 -13.64
N LEU A 55 1.70 -9.98 -14.30
CA LEU A 55 1.53 -10.52 -15.66
C LEU A 55 2.41 -9.81 -16.69
N GLU A 56 2.49 -8.48 -16.59
CA GLU A 56 3.27 -7.65 -17.50
C GLU A 56 4.78 -7.64 -17.18
N HIS A 57 5.20 -8.26 -16.06
CA HIS A 57 6.56 -8.15 -15.52
C HIS A 57 7.01 -6.69 -15.40
N HIS A 58 6.07 -5.80 -15.10
CA HIS A 58 6.34 -4.37 -15.02
C HIS A 58 7.10 -4.07 -13.72
N PRO A 59 8.22 -3.34 -13.76
CA PRO A 59 8.93 -2.94 -12.55
C PRO A 59 8.05 -2.02 -11.69
N VAL A 60 7.87 -2.38 -10.43
CA VAL A 60 7.12 -1.58 -9.45
C VAL A 60 8.05 -0.97 -8.40
N THR A 61 7.57 0.08 -7.75
CA THR A 61 8.21 0.62 -6.55
C THR A 61 7.31 0.33 -5.35
N LEU A 62 7.84 -0.41 -4.38
CA LEU A 62 7.15 -0.77 -3.15
C LEU A 62 7.71 0.04 -1.99
N HIS A 63 6.81 0.72 -1.27
CA HIS A 63 7.11 1.41 -0.01
C HIS A 63 6.28 0.80 1.11
N VAL A 64 6.95 0.33 2.16
CA VAL A 64 6.31 -0.22 3.37
C VAL A 64 6.67 0.67 4.55
N TYR A 65 5.65 1.20 5.23
CA TYR A 65 5.83 1.95 6.47
C TYR A 65 5.48 1.06 7.65
N GLU A 66 6.43 0.82 8.55
CA GLU A 66 6.22 0.04 9.77
C GLU A 66 7.00 0.66 10.93
N ALA A 67 6.33 0.86 12.06
CA ALA A 67 6.94 1.30 13.33
C ALA A 67 7.86 2.54 13.24
N GLY A 68 7.55 3.52 12.38
CA GLY A 68 8.39 4.72 12.22
C GLY A 68 9.46 4.62 11.13
N HIS A 69 9.62 3.45 10.51
CA HIS A 69 10.60 3.16 9.48
C HIS A 69 9.92 2.97 8.12
N ILE A 70 10.61 3.41 7.06
CA ILE A 70 10.19 3.18 5.67
C ILE A 70 11.16 2.21 5.03
N GLN A 71 10.66 1.06 4.60
CA GLN A 71 11.38 0.13 3.75
C GLN A 71 11.01 0.38 2.29
N ARG A 72 12.02 0.44 1.41
CA ARG A 72 11.85 0.75 -0.01
C ARG A 72 12.45 -0.34 -0.88
N TYR A 73 11.71 -0.69 -1.92
CA TYR A 73 12.16 -1.57 -2.99
C TYR A 73 11.84 -0.88 -4.32
N GLU A 74 12.87 -0.38 -5.00
CA GLU A 74 12.71 0.43 -6.22
C GLU A 74 12.90 -0.43 -7.47
N ARG A 75 12.02 -0.25 -8.46
CA ARG A 75 12.09 -0.89 -9.79
C ARG A 75 12.23 -2.42 -9.71
N VAL A 76 11.50 -3.04 -8.79
CA VAL A 76 11.52 -4.49 -8.57
C VAL A 76 10.38 -5.17 -9.33
N THR A 77 10.61 -6.39 -9.79
CA THR A 77 9.56 -7.23 -10.39
C THR A 77 8.77 -7.96 -9.31
N ILE A 78 7.53 -8.28 -9.63
CA ILE A 78 6.75 -9.27 -8.88
C ILE A 78 6.99 -10.61 -9.55
N ASP A 79 7.57 -11.56 -8.83
CA ASP A 79 7.96 -12.87 -9.37
C ASP A 79 6.90 -13.93 -9.06
N LYS A 80 6.11 -13.73 -8.00
CA LYS A 80 5.02 -14.62 -7.59
C LYS A 80 3.93 -13.87 -6.84
N VAL A 81 2.69 -14.21 -7.17
CA VAL A 81 1.50 -13.80 -6.43
C VAL A 81 0.74 -15.06 -5.97
N SER A 82 0.30 -15.09 -4.72
CA SER A 82 -0.50 -16.18 -4.17
C SER A 82 -1.60 -15.62 -3.28
N LEU A 83 -2.85 -15.97 -3.61
CA LEU A 83 -3.99 -15.67 -2.75
C LEU A 83 -4.25 -16.88 -1.84
N GLN A 84 -4.07 -16.71 -0.54
CA GLN A 84 -4.35 -17.73 0.47
C GLN A 84 -5.45 -17.23 1.39
N SER A 85 -6.65 -17.81 1.22
CA SER A 85 -7.87 -17.42 1.94
C SER A 85 -8.19 -15.94 1.75
N ASN A 86 -7.77 -15.09 2.68
CA ASN A 86 -7.99 -13.64 2.68
C ASN A 86 -6.69 -12.83 2.66
N THR A 87 -5.57 -13.50 2.37
CA THR A 87 -4.24 -12.90 2.37
C THR A 87 -3.64 -12.99 0.97
N LEU A 88 -3.32 -11.84 0.41
CA LEU A 88 -2.57 -11.72 -0.84
C LEU A 88 -1.08 -11.68 -0.51
N MET A 89 -0.36 -12.75 -0.82
CA MET A 89 1.10 -12.81 -0.75
C MET A 89 1.72 -12.37 -2.08
N VAL A 90 2.70 -11.48 -1.99
CA VAL A 90 3.45 -10.98 -3.14
C VAL A 90 4.93 -11.14 -2.85
N THR A 91 5.63 -11.83 -3.74
CA THR A 91 7.07 -12.10 -3.62
C THR A 91 7.76 -11.59 -4.87
N GLY A 92 8.85 -10.85 -4.67
CA GLY A 92 9.78 -10.47 -5.71
C GLY A 92 11.20 -10.97 -5.37
N PRO A 93 12.24 -10.45 -6.05
CA PRO A 93 13.57 -11.04 -6.01
C PRO A 93 14.26 -10.91 -4.64
N CYS A 94 13.90 -9.90 -3.85
CA CYS A 94 14.53 -9.61 -2.55
C CYS A 94 13.52 -9.23 -1.47
N TYR A 95 12.22 -9.47 -1.70
CA TYR A 95 11.17 -9.09 -0.77
C TYR A 95 9.98 -10.05 -0.83
N THR A 96 9.29 -10.16 0.30
CA THR A 96 7.98 -10.77 0.39
C THR A 96 7.12 -9.88 1.29
N TYR A 97 5.92 -9.55 0.83
CA TYR A 97 4.92 -8.90 1.67
C TYR A 97 3.57 -9.61 1.54
N SER A 98 2.70 -9.36 2.51
CA SER A 98 1.34 -9.90 2.52
C SER A 98 0.33 -8.82 2.88
N ILE A 99 -0.76 -8.75 2.13
CA ILE A 99 -1.89 -7.87 2.43
C ILE A 99 -3.05 -8.75 2.88
N ARG A 100 -3.55 -8.53 4.10
CA ARG A 100 -4.78 -9.17 4.59
C ARG A 100 -5.97 -8.30 4.24
N ALA A 101 -6.86 -8.76 3.38
CA ALA A 101 -7.95 -7.94 2.85
C ALA A 101 -8.92 -7.43 3.94
N ASP A 102 -9.11 -8.20 5.02
CA ASP A 102 -9.94 -7.82 6.18
C ASP A 102 -9.30 -6.75 7.07
N ALA A 103 -7.99 -6.56 6.96
CA ALA A 103 -7.24 -5.54 7.70
C ALA A 103 -7.06 -4.24 6.89
N VAL A 104 -7.46 -4.21 5.62
CA VAL A 104 -7.39 -3.00 4.80
C VAL A 104 -8.58 -2.11 5.12
N ILE A 105 -8.28 -0.89 5.54
CA ILE A 105 -9.26 0.12 5.97
C ILE A 105 -9.44 1.26 4.95
N GLU A 106 -8.42 1.48 4.11
CA GLU A 106 -8.40 2.52 3.08
C GLU A 106 -7.54 2.04 1.90
N ALA A 107 -7.94 2.43 0.68
CA ALA A 107 -7.17 2.20 -0.54
C ALA A 107 -7.56 3.27 -1.55
N ASP A 108 -6.58 3.98 -2.08
CA ASP A 108 -6.77 5.10 -2.99
C ASP A 108 -5.79 5.00 -4.16
N VAL A 109 -6.27 5.42 -5.33
CA VAL A 109 -5.47 5.52 -6.54
C VAL A 109 -5.03 6.95 -6.67
N TRP A 110 -3.73 7.17 -6.51
CA TRP A 110 -3.12 8.46 -6.81
C TRP A 110 -2.61 8.42 -8.23
N LYS A 111 -3.24 9.20 -9.12
CA LYS A 111 -2.65 9.53 -10.40
C LYS A 111 -1.69 10.68 -10.16
N ASP A 112 -0.41 10.39 -10.19
CA ASP A 112 0.60 11.44 -10.18
C ASP A 112 0.54 12.15 -11.55
N GLU A 113 0.09 13.41 -11.58
CA GLU A 113 0.11 14.24 -12.81
C GLU A 113 1.54 14.69 -13.19
N SER A 114 2.59 14.23 -12.51
CA SER A 114 3.94 14.81 -12.59
C SER A 114 5.04 13.86 -13.08
N TYR A 115 4.72 12.90 -13.94
CA TYR A 115 5.73 12.22 -14.77
C TYR A 115 5.32 12.23 -16.25
N SER A 116 5.13 13.43 -16.80
CA SER A 116 5.36 13.65 -18.23
C SER A 116 6.85 13.94 -18.41
N SER A 117 7.60 12.98 -18.94
CA SER A 117 8.95 13.22 -19.48
C SER A 117 8.86 13.88 -20.86
#